data_AF-A0A929UXD3-F1
#
_entry.id   AF-A0A929UXD3-F1
#
_cell.length_a   1.000
_cell.length_b   1.000
_cell.length_c   1.000
_cell.angle_alpha   90.00
_cell.angle_beta   90.00
_cell.angle_gamma   90.00
#
_symmetry.space_group_name_H-M   'P 1'
#
loop_
_entity.id
_entity.type
_entity.pdbx_description
1 polymer ?
#
loop_
_entity_poly.entity_id
_entity_poly.type
_entity_poly.pdbx_seq_one_letter_code
_entity_poly.pdbx_strand_id
1 'polypeptide(L)'
;MVYNPNIPNNPSGSETRLSTLLKEKVLKGISTAAALLAAIAPLSACGETHSEPTPDDTMSTSQESEIPSLEPSPEVSASSCIKFDGDQELIEDLKSAKTDGEKRNAFVEFARKQTDKPMAETNSMGTTTTSTVNLVDTVEQLGRDSTTTLEAALNLAADGCISDDDKKFMANAFVSSSTLGQASKSLGRAFDFAIEFPEDNEAEKNEVSCKEVLYSAEGIEINGVKQPPHVARDIFKTEKEEDIDKRNPLQDTSLKGGIFASQTACETNDGKPIIEQITLVHTSYNQNSIDNLSTGEQAEVMANPYISTESMAKNDPQYATWTILTHRAVDPGSEIPALYEGEQTTLGKVPAIKEALAKIEEARTNK
;
A
#
# COMPACT_ATOMS: atom_id res chain seq x y z
N MET A 1 11.42 -51.19 -34.90
CA MET A 1 12.68 -51.57 -35.59
C MET A 1 12.78 -50.66 -36.80
N VAL A 2 13.76 -49.78 -37.01
CA VAL A 2 15.21 -49.86 -36.75
C VAL A 2 15.73 -48.52 -36.24
N TYR A 3 16.70 -48.64 -35.35
CA TYR A 3 17.48 -47.64 -34.62
C TYR A 3 18.62 -47.10 -35.52
N ASN A 4 18.99 -45.83 -35.42
CA ASN A 4 20.32 -45.38 -35.83
C ASN A 4 20.94 -44.49 -34.73
N PRO A 5 22.00 -44.96 -34.04
CA PRO A 5 22.67 -44.28 -32.94
C PRO A 5 23.92 -43.52 -33.39
N ASN A 6 24.20 -42.37 -32.76
CA ASN A 6 25.55 -41.92 -32.38
C ASN A 6 25.46 -40.66 -31.48
N ILE A 7 25.24 -40.95 -30.20
CA ILE A 7 25.77 -40.40 -28.92
C ILE A 7 27.03 -39.49 -29.06
N PRO A 8 27.31 -38.49 -28.16
CA PRO A 8 27.16 -38.62 -26.71
C PRO A 8 26.56 -37.47 -25.86
N ASN A 9 25.94 -37.95 -24.77
CA ASN A 9 25.71 -37.31 -23.47
C ASN A 9 26.99 -36.66 -22.90
N ASN A 10 26.88 -35.52 -22.20
CA ASN A 10 26.72 -35.42 -20.73
C ASN A 10 26.71 -33.92 -20.30
N PRO A 11 26.64 -33.56 -19.00
CA PRO A 11 25.48 -32.91 -18.39
C PRO A 11 25.76 -31.44 -18.01
N SER A 12 24.74 -30.58 -17.95
CA SER A 12 24.88 -29.29 -17.27
C SER A 12 24.05 -29.29 -16.00
N GLY A 13 24.70 -29.70 -14.90
CA GLY A 13 24.36 -29.16 -13.60
C GLY A 13 24.93 -27.74 -13.53
N SER A 14 24.10 -26.77 -13.17
CA SER A 14 24.61 -25.49 -12.67
C SER A 14 23.99 -25.24 -11.31
N GLU A 15 24.87 -25.40 -10.31
CA GLU A 15 24.65 -25.03 -8.93
C GLU A 15 24.45 -23.51 -8.82
N THR A 16 23.50 -23.15 -7.95
CA THR A 16 23.48 -21.95 -7.11
C THR A 16 24.72 -21.06 -7.17
N ARG A 17 24.58 -19.92 -7.84
CA ARG A 17 25.38 -18.71 -7.56
C ARG A 17 24.48 -17.48 -7.54
N LEU A 18 23.87 -17.26 -6.37
CA LEU A 18 23.45 -15.95 -5.87
C LEU A 18 24.54 -14.93 -6.19
N SER A 19 24.33 -14.15 -7.25
CA SER A 19 25.31 -13.21 -7.75
C SER A 19 25.13 -11.88 -7.02
N THR A 20 26.07 -11.62 -6.13
CA THR A 20 26.39 -10.42 -5.35
C THR A 20 26.54 -9.11 -6.15
N LEU A 21 25.90 -8.97 -7.32
CA LEU A 21 26.01 -7.80 -8.21
C LEU A 21 24.87 -6.78 -8.08
N LEU A 22 23.79 -7.09 -7.35
CA LEU A 22 22.67 -6.15 -7.12
C LEU A 22 22.93 -5.11 -6.01
N LYS A 23 24.03 -5.20 -5.26
CA LYS A 23 24.29 -4.32 -4.10
C LYS A 23 25.09 -3.05 -4.40
N GLU A 24 25.73 -2.91 -5.57
CA GLU A 24 26.60 -1.74 -5.84
C GLU A 24 26.03 -0.71 -6.82
N LYS A 25 24.90 -0.97 -7.49
CA LYS A 25 24.29 -0.03 -8.45
C LYS A 25 23.01 0.70 -7.99
N VAL A 26 22.53 0.44 -6.78
CA VAL A 26 21.30 1.06 -6.24
C VAL A 26 21.59 2.32 -5.38
N LEU A 27 22.85 2.64 -5.08
CA LEU A 27 23.22 3.78 -4.23
C LEU A 27 23.44 5.13 -4.95
N LYS A 28 23.13 5.25 -6.25
CA LYS A 28 23.25 6.52 -6.99
C LYS A 28 22.02 6.77 -7.86
N GLY A 29 21.11 7.61 -7.36
CA GLY A 29 19.82 7.97 -7.96
C GLY A 29 18.72 7.29 -7.16
N ILE A 30 18.21 7.86 -6.07
CA ILE A 30 17.26 8.98 -6.06
C ILE A 30 17.50 9.80 -4.78
N SER A 31 18.00 11.03 -4.92
CA SER A 31 18.21 11.97 -3.79
C SER A 31 17.37 13.24 -3.94
N THR A 32 16.16 13.15 -4.50
CA THR A 32 15.42 14.36 -4.93
C THR A 32 13.93 14.38 -4.62
N ALA A 33 13.46 13.66 -3.59
CA ALA A 33 12.07 13.76 -3.13
C ALA A 33 11.91 13.63 -1.60
N ALA A 34 12.86 14.17 -0.83
CA ALA A 34 12.78 14.27 0.63
C ALA A 34 13.45 15.56 1.13
N ALA A 35 13.10 16.68 0.52
CA ALA A 35 13.58 17.99 0.95
C ALA A 35 12.38 18.93 1.11
N LEU A 36 11.74 18.87 2.28
CA LEU A 36 11.09 20.00 2.97
C LEU A 36 10.36 19.48 4.21
N LEU A 37 11.08 19.23 5.31
CA LEU A 37 10.56 19.29 6.69
C LEU A 37 11.70 19.26 7.73
N ALA A 38 12.68 20.16 7.61
CA ALA A 38 13.63 20.44 8.71
C ALA A 38 14.24 21.84 8.55
N ALA A 39 13.47 22.88 8.89
CA ALA A 39 14.02 24.19 9.19
C ALA A 39 14.21 24.29 10.71
N ILE A 40 15.30 23.69 11.20
CA ILE A 40 15.85 24.00 12.53
C ILE A 40 17.11 24.82 12.29
N ALA A 41 17.08 26.08 12.74
CA ALA A 41 18.20 27.00 12.64
C ALA A 41 19.42 26.46 13.41
N PRO A 42 20.65 26.54 12.87
CA PRO A 42 21.84 26.17 13.61
C PRO A 42 22.22 27.31 14.57
N LEU A 43 22.00 27.10 15.87
CA LEU A 43 22.71 27.86 16.90
C LEU A 43 24.19 27.44 16.85
N SER A 44 25.00 28.45 16.60
CA SER A 44 26.46 28.43 16.60
C SER A 44 27.04 27.96 17.94
N ALA A 45 27.94 26.98 17.90
CA ALA A 45 28.91 26.76 18.96
C ALA A 45 30.29 26.46 18.35
N CYS A 46 31.16 27.46 18.44
CA CYS A 46 32.62 27.35 18.42
C CYS A 46 33.03 26.28 19.47
N GLY A 47 33.94 25.34 19.24
CA GLY A 47 35.30 25.57 18.76
C GLY A 47 36.18 26.06 19.93
N GLU A 48 36.72 25.16 20.77
CA GLU A 48 38.14 25.09 21.13
C GLU A 48 38.48 24.05 22.22
N THR A 49 39.33 23.12 21.79
CA THR A 49 40.49 22.47 22.40
C THR A 49 40.77 22.59 23.91
N HIS A 50 41.03 21.41 24.49
CA HIS A 50 41.61 21.12 25.79
C HIS A 50 42.85 21.95 26.19
N SER A 51 42.90 22.37 27.46
CA SER A 51 44.12 22.50 28.27
C SER A 51 43.75 22.55 29.76
N GLU A 52 44.25 21.59 30.52
CA GLU A 52 44.48 21.64 31.98
C GLU A 52 46.00 21.46 32.18
N PRO A 53 46.64 21.70 33.35
CA PRO A 53 46.08 21.97 34.69
C PRO A 53 46.82 23.07 35.51
N THR A 54 46.35 23.35 36.74
CA THR A 54 47.10 23.39 38.03
C THR A 54 46.24 24.05 39.12
N PRO A 55 46.26 23.55 40.37
CA PRO A 55 45.20 23.73 41.35
C PRO A 55 45.44 24.93 42.26
N ASP A 56 44.37 25.51 42.79
CA ASP A 56 44.46 26.38 43.96
C ASP A 56 43.43 25.94 45.00
N ASP A 57 43.96 25.51 46.14
CA ASP A 57 43.23 25.17 47.35
C ASP A 57 42.66 26.45 47.97
N THR A 58 41.35 26.53 48.13
CA THR A 58 40.77 27.45 49.11
C THR A 58 39.57 26.80 49.77
N MET A 59 39.73 26.51 51.07
CA MET A 59 38.67 26.15 52.01
C MET A 59 37.45 27.06 51.82
N SER A 60 36.27 26.46 51.65
CA SER A 60 35.01 27.16 51.92
C SER A 60 34.11 26.30 52.80
N THR A 61 33.68 26.96 53.86
CA THR A 61 32.79 26.58 54.95
C THR A 61 31.46 25.99 54.51
N SER A 62 30.96 25.05 55.33
CA SER A 62 29.63 24.47 55.32
C SER A 62 28.53 25.51 55.11
N GLN A 63 27.74 25.33 54.05
CA GLN A 63 26.41 25.92 53.93
C GLN A 63 25.42 24.79 53.65
N GLU A 64 24.48 24.63 54.58
CA GLU A 64 23.30 23.77 54.49
C GLU A 64 22.38 24.36 53.42
N SER A 65 22.25 23.67 52.28
CA SER A 65 21.35 24.06 51.18
C SER A 65 20.09 23.22 51.26
N GLU A 66 18.94 23.89 51.43
CA GLU A 66 17.61 23.30 51.27
C GLU A 66 17.49 22.66 49.89
N ILE A 67 17.09 21.39 49.85
CA ILE A 67 16.77 20.65 48.63
C ILE A 67 15.45 21.24 48.08
N PRO A 68 15.41 21.81 46.86
CA PRO A 68 14.13 22.14 46.24
C PRO A 68 13.37 20.85 45.99
N SER A 69 12.13 20.79 46.50
CA SER A 69 11.19 19.68 46.26
C SER A 69 11.16 19.34 44.78
N LEU A 70 11.56 18.11 44.44
CA LEU A 70 11.39 17.53 43.11
C LEU A 70 9.91 17.67 42.71
N GLU A 71 9.64 18.47 41.68
CA GLU A 71 8.39 18.37 40.95
C GLU A 71 8.22 16.91 40.48
N PRO A 72 6.99 16.36 40.48
CA PRO A 72 6.79 15.02 39.97
C PRO A 72 7.25 15.01 38.52
N SER A 73 8.25 14.18 38.24
CA SER A 73 8.64 13.78 36.88
C SER A 73 7.36 13.50 36.09
N PRO A 74 7.18 14.02 34.86
CA PRO A 74 6.00 13.69 34.07
C PRO A 74 5.93 12.17 34.05
N GLU A 75 4.78 11.64 34.45
CA GLU A 75 4.45 10.24 34.20
C GLU A 75 4.82 9.98 32.75
N VAL A 76 5.81 9.12 32.55
CA VAL A 76 6.07 8.50 31.27
C VAL A 76 4.71 7.95 30.87
N SER A 77 4.05 8.57 29.89
CA SER A 77 2.79 8.08 29.34
C SER A 77 3.01 6.62 29.06
N ALA A 78 2.42 5.75 29.88
CA ALA A 78 2.40 4.34 29.58
C ALA A 78 1.78 4.24 28.19
N SER A 79 2.53 3.74 27.20
CA SER A 79 2.00 3.56 25.86
C SER A 79 0.76 2.67 25.99
N SER A 80 -0.42 3.28 25.90
CA SER A 80 -1.68 2.57 26.06
C SER A 80 -1.98 1.95 24.71
N CYS A 81 -1.50 0.73 24.50
CA CYS A 81 -1.91 -0.06 23.34
C CYS A 81 -3.44 -0.24 23.36
N ILE A 82 -4.01 -0.44 22.18
CA ILE A 82 -5.43 -0.67 21.93
C ILE A 82 -5.66 -2.17 21.73
N LYS A 83 -6.67 -2.72 22.42
CA LYS A 83 -7.12 -4.08 22.17
C LYS A 83 -8.17 -4.06 21.05
N PHE A 84 -7.85 -4.69 19.93
CA PHE A 84 -8.77 -4.84 18.80
C PHE A 84 -9.54 -6.15 18.94
N ASP A 85 -10.81 -6.15 18.55
CA ASP A 85 -11.59 -7.39 18.51
C ASP A 85 -11.05 -8.30 17.38
N GLY A 86 -10.86 -9.58 17.68
CA GLY A 86 -10.31 -10.56 16.72
C GLY A 86 -8.80 -10.47 16.45
N ASP A 87 -8.02 -9.72 17.23
CA ASP A 87 -6.56 -9.61 17.06
C ASP A 87 -5.82 -10.97 17.16
N GLN A 88 -6.16 -11.78 18.17
CA GLN A 88 -5.59 -13.13 18.34
C GLN A 88 -6.06 -14.10 17.26
N GLU A 89 -7.34 -14.03 16.86
CA GLU A 89 -7.90 -14.86 15.80
C GLU A 89 -7.20 -14.61 14.47
N LEU A 90 -6.96 -13.34 14.11
CA LEU A 90 -6.16 -12.98 12.94
C LEU A 90 -4.78 -13.64 12.97
N ILE A 91 -4.07 -13.57 14.10
CA ILE A 91 -2.73 -14.16 14.23
C ILE A 91 -2.78 -15.69 14.07
N GLU A 92 -3.76 -16.35 14.67
CA GLU A 92 -3.96 -17.81 14.56
C GLU A 92 -4.30 -18.24 13.14
N ASP A 93 -5.18 -17.50 12.48
CA ASP A 93 -5.57 -17.73 11.09
C ASP A 93 -4.38 -17.54 10.14
N LEU A 94 -3.59 -16.48 10.33
CA LEU A 94 -2.38 -16.22 9.55
C LEU A 94 -1.31 -17.30 9.74
N LYS A 95 -1.15 -17.84 10.96
CA LYS A 95 -0.24 -18.96 11.24
C LYS A 95 -0.71 -20.27 10.60
N SER A 96 -2.02 -20.41 10.36
CA SER A 96 -2.64 -21.60 9.77
C SER A 96 -2.78 -21.52 8.25
N ALA A 97 -2.74 -20.30 7.69
CA ALA A 97 -2.90 -20.04 6.27
C ALA A 97 -1.76 -20.65 5.43
N LYS A 98 -2.14 -21.30 4.33
CA LYS A 98 -1.26 -21.97 3.37
C LYS A 98 -1.18 -21.23 2.04
N THR A 99 -2.18 -20.42 1.73
CA THR A 99 -2.24 -19.61 0.50
C THR A 99 -2.29 -18.13 0.82
N ASP A 100 -1.95 -17.30 -0.16
CA ASP A 100 -2.10 -15.84 0.00
C ASP A 100 -3.59 -15.43 0.02
N GLY A 101 -4.48 -16.20 -0.60
CA GLY A 101 -5.93 -16.00 -0.49
C GLY A 101 -6.45 -16.23 0.93
N GLU A 102 -5.99 -17.28 1.62
CA GLU A 102 -6.33 -17.52 3.03
C GLU A 102 -5.81 -16.40 3.94
N LYS A 103 -4.58 -15.90 3.69
CA LYS A 103 -4.05 -14.74 4.43
C LYS A 103 -4.88 -13.48 4.19
N ARG A 104 -5.20 -13.17 2.92
CA ARG A 104 -6.09 -12.04 2.57
C ARG A 104 -7.43 -12.17 3.28
N ASN A 105 -8.01 -13.37 3.30
CA ASN A 105 -9.28 -13.59 3.98
C ASN A 105 -9.20 -13.32 5.48
N ALA A 106 -8.14 -13.76 6.14
CA ALA A 106 -7.94 -13.49 7.57
C ALA A 106 -7.96 -11.98 7.87
N PHE A 107 -7.31 -11.17 7.02
CA PHE A 107 -7.38 -9.71 7.13
C PHE A 107 -8.77 -9.15 6.86
N VAL A 108 -9.50 -9.68 5.87
CA VAL A 108 -10.88 -9.26 5.57
C VAL A 108 -11.81 -9.55 6.74
N GLU A 109 -11.73 -10.76 7.34
CA GLU A 109 -12.52 -11.12 8.52
C GLU A 109 -12.20 -10.23 9.73
N PHE A 110 -10.91 -9.94 9.93
CA PHE A 110 -10.48 -8.99 10.96
C PHE A 110 -11.04 -7.59 10.71
N ALA A 111 -10.90 -7.05 9.50
CA ALA A 111 -11.37 -5.73 9.12
C ALA A 111 -12.89 -5.59 9.27
N ARG A 112 -13.65 -6.65 8.95
CA ARG A 112 -15.11 -6.69 9.13
C ARG A 112 -15.53 -6.50 10.59
N LYS A 113 -14.70 -6.88 11.56
CA LYS A 113 -14.94 -6.62 13.00
C LYS A 113 -14.58 -5.18 13.43
N GLN A 114 -13.83 -4.45 12.61
CA GLN A 114 -13.39 -3.08 12.90
C GLN A 114 -14.28 -2.01 12.27
N THR A 115 -15.28 -2.39 11.47
CA THR A 115 -16.08 -1.44 10.68
C THR A 115 -17.56 -1.82 10.63
N ASP A 116 -18.42 -0.82 10.54
CA ASP A 116 -19.83 -0.98 10.18
C ASP A 116 -20.06 -0.87 8.66
N LYS A 117 -19.01 -0.56 7.87
CA LYS A 117 -19.11 -0.45 6.42
C LYS A 117 -19.41 -1.83 5.82
N PRO A 118 -20.34 -1.95 4.87
CA PRO A 118 -20.58 -3.21 4.19
C PRO A 118 -19.33 -3.63 3.43
N MET A 119 -18.92 -4.89 3.61
CA MET A 119 -17.86 -5.53 2.86
C MET A 119 -18.41 -6.69 2.04
N ALA A 120 -17.76 -7.03 0.94
CA ALA A 120 -18.16 -8.20 0.16
C ALA A 120 -18.02 -9.49 0.98
N GLU A 121 -18.93 -10.43 0.72
CA GLU A 121 -18.82 -11.78 1.26
C GLU A 121 -17.66 -12.51 0.55
N THR A 122 -16.86 -13.22 1.34
CA THR A 122 -15.71 -13.99 0.88
C THR A 122 -15.80 -15.44 1.36
N ASN A 123 -15.34 -16.36 0.53
CA ASN A 123 -15.07 -17.73 0.99
C ASN A 123 -13.74 -17.78 1.77
N SER A 124 -13.37 -18.96 2.27
CA SER A 124 -12.14 -19.16 3.04
C SER A 124 -10.83 -18.79 2.31
N MET A 125 -10.86 -18.60 0.99
CA MET A 125 -9.71 -18.17 0.18
C MET A 125 -9.75 -16.66 -0.14
N GLY A 126 -10.62 -15.88 0.49
CA GLY A 126 -10.69 -14.43 0.26
C GLY A 126 -11.25 -14.10 -1.12
N THR A 127 -12.08 -14.99 -1.67
CA THR A 127 -12.68 -14.87 -2.99
C THR A 127 -14.17 -14.59 -2.86
N THR A 128 -14.62 -13.55 -3.56
CA THR A 128 -16.03 -13.19 -3.70
C THR A 128 -16.62 -13.85 -4.94
N THR A 129 -17.78 -14.50 -4.79
CA THR A 129 -18.57 -14.97 -5.93
C THR A 129 -19.46 -13.85 -6.43
N THR A 130 -19.40 -13.58 -7.73
CA THR A 130 -20.22 -12.58 -8.41
C THR A 130 -20.70 -13.14 -9.76
N SER A 131 -21.25 -12.28 -10.60
CA SER A 131 -21.66 -12.60 -11.96
C SER A 131 -21.23 -11.50 -12.91
N THR A 132 -21.24 -11.80 -14.20
CA THR A 132 -20.76 -10.87 -15.22
C THR A 132 -21.51 -9.53 -15.17
N VAL A 133 -22.83 -9.53 -14.93
CA VAL A 133 -23.63 -8.28 -14.85
C VAL A 133 -23.34 -7.45 -13.60
N ASN A 134 -22.90 -8.08 -12.50
CA ASN A 134 -22.58 -7.40 -11.24
C ASN A 134 -21.09 -7.08 -11.11
N LEU A 135 -20.30 -7.29 -12.17
CA LEU A 135 -18.85 -7.21 -12.07
C LEU A 135 -18.37 -5.78 -11.79
N VAL A 136 -19.02 -4.77 -12.35
CA VAL A 136 -18.70 -3.35 -12.07
C VAL A 136 -18.83 -3.05 -10.58
N ASP A 137 -19.99 -3.36 -10.00
CA ASP A 137 -20.25 -3.14 -8.58
C ASP A 137 -19.29 -3.94 -7.69
N THR A 138 -18.92 -5.15 -8.13
CA THR A 138 -17.95 -5.99 -7.42
C THR A 138 -16.55 -5.38 -7.43
N VAL A 139 -16.11 -4.84 -8.58
CA VAL A 139 -14.80 -4.17 -8.70
C VAL A 139 -14.74 -2.95 -7.78
N GLU A 140 -15.79 -2.14 -7.78
CA GLU A 140 -15.89 -0.97 -6.91
C GLU A 140 -15.90 -1.37 -5.42
N GLN A 141 -16.67 -2.40 -5.05
CA GLN A 141 -16.76 -2.87 -3.68
C GLN A 141 -15.43 -3.44 -3.17
N LEU A 142 -14.74 -4.29 -3.96
CA LEU A 142 -13.47 -4.86 -3.54
C LEU A 142 -12.36 -3.79 -3.41
N GLY A 143 -12.45 -2.67 -4.14
CA GLY A 143 -11.58 -1.50 -3.91
C GLY A 143 -11.86 -0.77 -2.58
N ARG A 144 -13.12 -0.72 -2.14
CA ARG A 144 -13.46 -0.18 -0.81
C ARG A 144 -13.05 -1.14 0.31
N ASP A 145 -13.23 -2.44 0.08
CA ASP A 145 -12.84 -3.48 1.02
C ASP A 145 -11.32 -3.49 1.23
N SER A 146 -10.52 -3.35 0.17
CA SER A 146 -9.06 -3.29 0.27
C SER A 146 -8.58 -2.08 1.09
N THR A 147 -9.19 -0.91 0.90
CA THR A 147 -8.90 0.32 1.68
C THR A 147 -9.22 0.11 3.16
N THR A 148 -10.41 -0.41 3.45
CA THR A 148 -10.86 -0.70 4.82
C THR A 148 -9.98 -1.74 5.50
N THR A 149 -9.56 -2.76 4.75
CA THR A 149 -8.69 -3.82 5.25
C THR A 149 -7.28 -3.30 5.54
N LEU A 150 -6.73 -2.45 4.66
CA LEU A 150 -5.44 -1.79 4.88
C LEU A 150 -5.46 -0.92 6.14
N GLU A 151 -6.47 -0.08 6.29
CA GLU A 151 -6.65 0.80 7.46
C GLU A 151 -6.69 -0.02 8.76
N ALA A 152 -7.50 -1.08 8.81
CA ALA A 152 -7.59 -1.95 9.98
C ALA A 152 -6.25 -2.63 10.30
N ALA A 153 -5.58 -3.20 9.30
CA ALA A 153 -4.31 -3.90 9.49
C ALA A 153 -3.21 -2.96 9.99
N LEU A 154 -3.10 -1.76 9.43
CA LEU A 154 -2.10 -0.78 9.87
C LEU A 154 -2.39 -0.26 11.28
N ASN A 155 -3.66 0.03 11.60
CA ASN A 155 -4.05 0.44 12.96
C ASN A 155 -3.72 -0.63 14.01
N LEU A 156 -3.90 -1.92 13.69
CA LEU A 156 -3.49 -3.01 14.57
C LEU A 156 -1.96 -3.08 14.72
N ALA A 157 -1.19 -2.86 13.64
CA ALA A 157 0.26 -2.85 13.72
C ALA A 157 0.79 -1.69 14.56
N ALA A 158 0.22 -0.50 14.36
CA ALA A 158 0.50 0.72 15.10
C ALA A 158 0.17 0.55 16.59
N ASP A 159 -1.10 0.33 16.90
CA ASP A 159 -1.64 0.55 18.24
C ASP A 159 -1.94 -0.75 18.99
N GLY A 160 -1.91 -1.90 18.31
CA GLY A 160 -2.35 -3.19 18.86
C GLY A 160 -1.62 -3.61 20.14
N CYS A 161 -2.37 -4.13 21.11
CA CYS A 161 -1.86 -4.85 22.28
C CYS A 161 -1.37 -6.27 21.95
N ILE A 162 -0.53 -6.39 20.92
CA ILE A 162 0.10 -7.63 20.48
C ILE A 162 1.63 -7.47 20.48
N SER A 163 2.36 -8.58 20.48
CA SER A 163 3.82 -8.55 20.51
C SER A 163 4.39 -7.93 19.24
N ASP A 164 5.54 -7.26 19.32
CA ASP A 164 6.22 -6.70 18.13
C ASP A 164 6.54 -7.78 17.08
N ASP A 165 6.80 -9.00 17.52
CA ASP A 165 7.01 -10.14 16.62
C ASP A 165 5.73 -10.50 15.86
N ASP A 166 4.57 -10.51 16.54
CA ASP A 166 3.29 -10.73 15.87
C ASP A 166 2.92 -9.54 14.97
N LYS A 167 3.22 -8.29 15.36
CA LYS A 167 3.04 -7.10 14.51
C LYS A 167 3.84 -7.22 13.22
N LYS A 168 5.13 -7.57 13.31
CA LYS A 168 6.00 -7.79 12.14
C LYS A 168 5.55 -8.97 11.30
N PHE A 169 5.13 -10.06 11.93
CA PHE A 169 4.60 -11.23 11.23
C PHE A 169 3.35 -10.86 10.42
N MET A 170 2.40 -10.17 11.05
CA MET A 170 1.18 -9.70 10.42
C MET A 170 1.47 -8.71 9.28
N ALA A 171 2.32 -7.70 9.50
CA ALA A 171 2.71 -6.74 8.47
C ALA A 171 3.30 -7.44 7.23
N ASN A 172 4.24 -8.38 7.44
CA ASN A 172 4.81 -9.18 6.35
C ASN A 172 3.75 -10.03 5.64
N ALA A 173 2.81 -10.62 6.39
CA ALA A 173 1.72 -11.38 5.81
C ALA A 173 0.78 -10.50 4.97
N PHE A 174 0.45 -9.29 5.43
CA PHE A 174 -0.36 -8.34 4.69
C PHE A 174 0.35 -7.92 3.39
N VAL A 175 1.59 -7.43 3.49
CA VAL A 175 2.36 -6.96 2.34
C VAL A 175 2.51 -8.07 1.31
N SER A 176 2.89 -9.29 1.72
CA SER A 176 3.11 -10.40 0.77
C SER A 176 1.82 -10.93 0.13
N SER A 177 0.69 -10.86 0.81
CA SER A 177 -0.58 -11.42 0.31
C SER A 177 -1.49 -10.39 -0.36
N SER A 178 -1.43 -9.13 0.03
CA SER A 178 -2.44 -8.13 -0.30
C SER A 178 -1.93 -7.01 -1.18
N THR A 179 -0.63 -7.00 -1.50
CA THR A 179 0.01 -5.93 -2.28
C THR A 179 0.81 -6.45 -3.46
N LEU A 180 1.04 -5.58 -4.45
CA LEU A 180 1.90 -5.83 -5.60
C LEU A 180 2.59 -4.53 -6.04
N GLY A 181 3.75 -4.66 -6.68
CA GLY A 181 4.42 -3.53 -7.35
C GLY A 181 4.82 -2.45 -6.36
N GLN A 182 4.42 -1.20 -6.64
CA GLN A 182 4.83 -0.05 -5.83
C GLN A 182 4.24 -0.12 -4.40
N ALA A 183 3.01 -0.59 -4.25
CA ALA A 183 2.35 -0.73 -2.96
C ALA A 183 3.11 -1.64 -1.99
N SER A 184 3.74 -2.72 -2.47
CA SER A 184 4.51 -3.62 -1.60
C SER A 184 5.66 -2.91 -0.89
N LYS A 185 6.28 -1.94 -1.58
CA LYS A 185 7.38 -1.17 -1.02
C LYS A 185 6.91 -0.01 -0.16
N SER A 186 5.89 0.74 -0.59
CA SER A 186 5.38 1.89 0.19
C SER A 186 4.70 1.42 1.47
N LEU A 187 3.79 0.46 1.37
CA LEU A 187 3.06 -0.05 2.54
C LEU A 187 3.97 -0.86 3.48
N GLY A 188 4.96 -1.60 2.95
CA GLY A 188 5.96 -2.25 3.79
C GLY A 188 6.69 -1.26 4.71
N ARG A 189 7.06 -0.09 4.18
CA ARG A 189 7.68 0.98 4.98
C ARG A 189 6.72 1.59 5.99
N ALA A 190 5.46 1.81 5.60
CA ALA A 190 4.45 2.35 6.51
C ALA A 190 4.23 1.42 7.69
N PHE A 191 4.15 0.10 7.46
CA PHE A 191 4.08 -0.89 8.53
C PHE A 191 5.34 -0.90 9.40
N ASP A 192 6.54 -0.90 8.80
CA ASP A 192 7.79 -0.89 9.56
C ASP A 192 7.87 0.34 10.48
N PHE A 193 7.51 1.53 9.96
CA PHE A 193 7.50 2.77 10.73
C PHE A 193 6.46 2.75 11.85
N ALA A 194 5.23 2.32 11.56
CA ALA A 194 4.15 2.24 12.54
C ALA A 194 4.51 1.31 13.72
N ILE A 195 5.30 0.26 13.46
CA ILE A 195 5.77 -0.69 14.48
C ILE A 195 6.98 -0.14 15.24
N GLU A 196 7.94 0.49 14.56
CA GLU A 196 9.18 0.99 15.17
C GLU A 196 8.95 2.27 15.99
N PHE A 197 8.01 3.12 15.57
CA PHE A 197 7.73 4.42 16.16
C PHE A 197 6.24 4.56 16.55
N PRO A 198 5.73 3.77 17.51
CA PRO A 198 4.30 3.74 17.83
C PRO A 198 3.77 5.04 18.45
N GLU A 199 4.65 5.90 18.99
CA GLU A 199 4.26 7.22 19.53
C GLU A 199 4.20 8.31 18.44
N ASP A 200 4.79 8.06 17.26
CA ASP A 200 4.91 9.01 16.14
C ASP A 200 4.24 8.52 14.85
N ASN A 201 3.39 7.49 14.94
CA ASN A 201 2.78 6.80 13.78
C ASN A 201 1.49 7.45 13.24
N GLU A 202 1.10 8.61 13.78
CA GLU A 202 -0.12 9.29 13.39
C GLU A 202 -0.10 9.69 11.90
N ALA A 203 1.07 9.94 11.33
CA ALA A 203 1.20 10.19 9.90
C ALA A 203 0.78 8.96 9.08
N GLU A 204 1.30 7.78 9.41
CA GLU A 204 1.02 6.52 8.72
C GLU A 204 -0.45 6.13 8.85
N LYS A 205 -1.03 6.29 10.04
CA LYS A 205 -2.46 6.05 10.28
C LYS A 205 -3.34 6.99 9.46
N ASN A 206 -2.94 8.26 9.35
CA ASN A 206 -3.66 9.20 8.49
C ASN A 206 -3.51 8.83 7.00
N GLU A 207 -2.33 8.43 6.53
CA GLU A 207 -2.10 8.03 5.14
C GLU A 207 -2.99 6.87 4.67
N VAL A 208 -3.28 5.89 5.54
CA VAL A 208 -4.17 4.77 5.18
C VAL A 208 -5.64 5.05 5.43
N SER A 209 -5.97 6.15 6.08
CA SER A 209 -7.36 6.52 6.39
C SER A 209 -8.09 7.06 5.15
N CYS A 210 -9.39 6.80 5.08
CA CYS A 210 -10.26 7.41 4.07
C CYS A 210 -11.50 8.00 4.74
N LYS A 211 -11.42 9.31 5.03
CA LYS A 211 -12.51 10.10 5.61
C LYS A 211 -13.60 10.34 4.58
N GLU A 212 -13.20 10.79 3.39
CA GLU A 212 -14.10 11.10 2.28
C GLU A 212 -13.47 10.65 0.97
N VAL A 213 -14.25 9.93 0.14
CA VAL A 213 -13.84 9.58 -1.22
C VAL A 213 -14.12 10.77 -2.13
N LEU A 214 -13.06 11.43 -2.59
CA LEU A 214 -13.14 12.60 -3.47
C LEU A 214 -13.27 12.22 -4.95
N TYR A 215 -12.81 11.02 -5.31
CA TYR A 215 -12.85 10.50 -6.66
C TYR A 215 -12.88 8.97 -6.66
N SER A 216 -13.64 8.41 -7.58
CA SER A 216 -13.60 6.99 -7.97
C SER A 216 -13.59 6.92 -9.49
N ALA A 217 -12.70 6.10 -10.04
CA ALA A 217 -12.63 5.90 -11.49
C ALA A 217 -13.90 5.25 -12.00
N GLU A 218 -14.40 5.76 -13.12
CA GLU A 218 -15.53 5.18 -13.83
C GLU A 218 -15.07 4.61 -15.17
N GLY A 219 -15.48 3.38 -15.48
CA GLY A 219 -15.23 2.80 -16.79
C GLY A 219 -16.12 3.40 -17.87
N ILE A 220 -15.71 3.26 -19.13
CA ILE A 220 -16.49 3.72 -20.29
C ILE A 220 -17.79 2.93 -20.47
N GLU A 221 -18.78 3.53 -21.09
CA GLU A 221 -19.93 2.80 -21.62
C GLU A 221 -19.66 2.37 -23.06
N ILE A 222 -19.84 1.08 -23.36
CA ILE A 222 -19.70 0.53 -24.71
C ILE A 222 -21.01 -0.16 -25.09
N ASN A 223 -21.68 0.31 -26.14
CA ASN A 223 -22.92 -0.28 -26.65
C ASN A 223 -24.00 -0.47 -25.57
N GLY A 224 -24.15 0.48 -24.64
CA GLY A 224 -25.11 0.39 -23.53
C GLY A 224 -24.66 -0.48 -22.35
N VAL A 225 -23.40 -0.96 -22.34
CA VAL A 225 -22.82 -1.74 -21.24
C VAL A 225 -21.78 -0.91 -20.51
N LYS A 226 -22.04 -0.60 -19.24
CA LYS A 226 -21.06 0.02 -18.33
C LYS A 226 -19.89 -0.95 -18.12
N GLN A 227 -18.69 -0.50 -18.44
CA GLN A 227 -17.47 -1.30 -18.27
C GLN A 227 -16.88 -1.06 -16.88
N PRO A 228 -16.26 -2.06 -16.25
CA PRO A 228 -15.44 -1.82 -15.07
C PRO A 228 -14.21 -0.97 -15.45
N PRO A 229 -13.76 -0.09 -14.54
CA PRO A 229 -12.47 0.57 -14.70
C PRO A 229 -11.35 -0.47 -14.77
N HIS A 230 -10.30 -0.16 -15.53
CA HIS A 230 -9.17 -1.06 -15.74
C HIS A 230 -7.86 -0.29 -15.90
N VAL A 231 -6.76 -0.95 -15.56
CA VAL A 231 -5.40 -0.49 -15.88
C VAL A 231 -4.81 -1.39 -16.96
N ALA A 232 -4.18 -0.81 -17.98
CA ALA A 232 -3.48 -1.59 -18.99
C ALA A 232 -2.15 -0.94 -19.35
N ARG A 233 -1.11 -1.74 -19.61
CA ARG A 233 0.20 -1.21 -20.03
C ARG A 233 0.13 -0.40 -21.32
N ASP A 234 -0.75 -0.82 -22.22
CA ASP A 234 -0.84 -0.30 -23.58
C ASP A 234 -1.54 1.06 -23.67
N ILE A 235 -2.29 1.43 -22.64
CA ILE A 235 -2.96 2.72 -22.53
C ILE A 235 -1.95 3.87 -22.37
N PHE A 236 -0.75 3.59 -21.87
CA PHE A 236 0.31 4.58 -21.64
C PHE A 236 1.29 4.70 -22.82
N LYS A 237 1.07 3.98 -23.92
CA LYS A 237 2.00 3.91 -25.08
C LYS A 237 2.08 5.19 -25.92
N THR A 238 1.22 6.18 -25.70
CA THR A 238 1.19 7.41 -26.49
C THR A 238 2.21 8.46 -26.05
N GLU A 239 3.03 8.17 -25.04
CA GLU A 239 3.98 9.13 -24.47
C GLU A 239 5.43 8.73 -24.75
N LYS A 240 6.33 9.72 -24.67
CA LYS A 240 7.77 9.46 -24.81
C LYS A 240 8.19 8.45 -23.75
N GLU A 241 9.12 7.57 -24.11
CA GLU A 241 9.62 6.48 -23.24
C GLU A 241 10.06 6.96 -21.84
N GLU A 242 10.53 8.21 -21.75
CA GLU A 242 10.94 8.88 -20.50
C GLU A 242 9.78 9.28 -19.56
N ASP A 243 8.56 9.45 -20.08
CA ASP A 243 7.34 9.79 -19.31
C ASP A 243 6.57 8.53 -18.88
N ILE A 244 6.66 7.46 -19.67
CA ILE A 244 6.06 6.14 -19.39
C ILE A 244 6.54 5.59 -18.04
N ASP A 245 7.83 5.75 -17.74
CA ASP A 245 8.46 5.27 -16.51
C ASP A 245 7.97 5.99 -15.23
N LYS A 246 7.33 7.16 -15.34
CA LYS A 246 6.80 7.89 -14.17
C LYS A 246 5.31 7.68 -13.93
N ARG A 247 4.57 7.33 -14.98
CA ARG A 247 3.10 7.28 -14.94
C ARG A 247 2.53 5.88 -14.98
N ASN A 248 3.29 4.88 -15.43
CA ASN A 248 2.82 3.50 -15.51
C ASN A 248 2.67 2.86 -14.12
N PRO A 249 1.44 2.60 -13.62
CA PRO A 249 1.24 1.98 -12.31
C PRO A 249 1.71 0.51 -12.26
N LEU A 250 1.98 -0.11 -13.41
CA LEU A 250 2.40 -1.51 -13.53
C LEU A 250 3.92 -1.70 -13.73
N GLN A 251 4.74 -0.64 -13.62
CA GLN A 251 6.17 -0.66 -13.94
C GLN A 251 6.94 -1.80 -13.24
N ASP A 252 6.66 -2.04 -11.95
CA ASP A 252 7.36 -3.03 -11.11
C ASP A 252 6.63 -4.38 -11.01
N THR A 253 5.78 -4.70 -11.99
CA THR A 253 5.01 -5.94 -12.01
C THR A 253 5.37 -6.79 -13.24
N SER A 254 5.11 -8.11 -13.19
CA SER A 254 5.19 -9.00 -14.36
C SER A 254 3.90 -9.04 -15.18
N LEU A 255 2.84 -8.36 -14.72
CA LEU A 255 1.50 -8.41 -15.28
C LEU A 255 1.46 -7.85 -16.71
N LYS A 256 0.75 -8.51 -17.63
CA LYS A 256 0.53 -8.04 -19.01
C LYS A 256 -0.97 -7.70 -19.20
N GLY A 257 -1.34 -7.18 -20.37
CA GLY A 257 -2.75 -6.92 -20.71
C GLY A 257 -3.42 -5.78 -19.94
N GLY A 258 -4.76 -5.76 -19.98
CA GLY A 258 -5.61 -4.89 -19.19
C GLY A 258 -6.25 -5.65 -18.03
N ILE A 259 -6.24 -5.07 -16.83
CA ILE A 259 -6.73 -5.70 -15.60
C ILE A 259 -7.76 -4.79 -14.97
N PHE A 260 -8.89 -5.34 -14.55
CA PHE A 260 -9.88 -4.58 -13.81
C PHE A 260 -9.26 -3.99 -12.56
N ALA A 261 -9.58 -2.73 -12.30
CA ALA A 261 -8.99 -2.02 -11.19
C ALA A 261 -9.95 -0.97 -10.68
N SER A 262 -10.13 -0.93 -9.37
CA SER A 262 -10.71 0.22 -8.70
C SER A 262 -9.59 1.23 -8.44
N GLN A 263 -9.81 2.50 -8.82
CA GLN A 263 -8.93 3.60 -8.45
C GLN A 263 -9.76 4.60 -7.66
N THR A 264 -9.33 4.91 -6.45
CA THR A 264 -9.98 5.87 -5.57
C THR A 264 -8.97 6.90 -5.10
N ALA A 265 -9.43 8.13 -4.88
CA ALA A 265 -8.65 9.13 -4.16
C ALA A 265 -9.44 9.62 -2.94
N CYS A 266 -8.82 9.54 -1.77
CA CYS A 266 -9.43 9.83 -0.48
C CYS A 266 -8.79 11.05 0.18
N GLU A 267 -9.62 11.88 0.83
CA GLU A 267 -9.16 12.78 1.88
C GLU A 267 -8.88 11.97 3.15
N THR A 268 -7.73 12.19 3.78
CA THR A 268 -7.37 11.56 5.05
C THR A 268 -8.05 12.24 6.24
N ASN A 269 -8.02 11.57 7.40
CA ASN A 269 -8.66 12.08 8.62
C ASN A 269 -8.11 13.45 9.07
N ASP A 270 -6.82 13.71 8.87
CA ASP A 270 -6.20 14.99 9.20
C ASP A 270 -6.31 16.06 8.09
N GLY A 271 -6.88 15.69 6.94
CA GLY A 271 -7.16 16.56 5.80
C GLY A 271 -5.91 17.12 5.10
N LYS A 272 -4.74 16.47 5.24
CA LYS A 272 -3.46 17.02 4.74
C LYS A 272 -2.93 16.35 3.48
N PRO A 273 -2.88 15.02 3.36
CA PRO A 273 -2.72 14.39 2.06
C PRO A 273 -4.07 13.98 1.45
N ILE A 274 -4.14 14.04 0.12
CA ILE A 274 -5.07 13.22 -0.65
C ILE A 274 -4.32 11.97 -1.05
N ILE A 275 -4.90 10.79 -0.83
CA ILE A 275 -4.23 9.51 -1.08
C ILE A 275 -4.93 8.79 -2.22
N GLU A 276 -4.18 8.43 -3.26
CA GLU A 276 -4.63 7.51 -4.29
C GLU A 276 -4.34 6.07 -3.88
N GLN A 277 -5.35 5.21 -4.05
CA GLN A 277 -5.20 3.78 -4.07
C GLN A 277 -5.70 3.19 -5.39
N ILE A 278 -4.84 2.40 -6.07
CA ILE A 278 -5.28 1.48 -7.13
C ILE A 278 -5.33 0.08 -6.55
N THR A 279 -6.51 -0.54 -6.63
CA THR A 279 -6.74 -1.93 -6.30
C THR A 279 -7.02 -2.72 -7.56
N LEU A 280 -6.15 -3.68 -7.89
CA LEU A 280 -6.42 -4.66 -8.93
C LEU A 280 -7.48 -5.63 -8.44
N VAL A 281 -8.46 -5.91 -9.31
CA VAL A 281 -9.49 -6.90 -9.06
C VAL A 281 -9.29 -8.03 -10.06
N HIS A 282 -8.77 -9.14 -9.55
CA HIS A 282 -8.53 -10.35 -10.34
C HIS A 282 -9.85 -11.07 -10.48
N THR A 283 -10.14 -11.57 -11.67
CA THR A 283 -11.41 -12.24 -11.97
C THR A 283 -11.20 -13.53 -12.72
N SER A 284 -11.98 -14.54 -12.39
CA SER A 284 -11.93 -15.85 -13.04
C SER A 284 -13.31 -16.48 -13.16
N TYR A 285 -13.52 -17.28 -14.20
CA TYR A 285 -14.65 -18.21 -14.28
C TYR A 285 -14.44 -19.49 -13.44
N ASN A 286 -13.21 -19.71 -12.96
CA ASN A 286 -12.83 -20.84 -12.12
C ASN A 286 -12.31 -20.34 -10.77
N GLN A 287 -13.00 -20.71 -9.70
CA GLN A 287 -12.66 -20.33 -8.33
C GLN A 287 -11.22 -20.73 -7.94
N ASN A 288 -10.73 -21.87 -8.44
CA ASN A 288 -9.44 -22.42 -8.02
C ASN A 288 -8.23 -21.73 -8.69
N SER A 289 -8.44 -20.86 -9.69
CA SER A 289 -7.35 -20.24 -10.43
C SER A 289 -7.04 -18.80 -9.99
N ILE A 290 -7.80 -18.24 -9.04
CA ILE A 290 -7.76 -16.80 -8.75
C ILE A 290 -6.59 -16.35 -7.87
N ASP A 291 -5.96 -17.26 -7.13
CA ASP A 291 -4.90 -16.94 -6.17
C ASP A 291 -3.46 -17.10 -6.71
N ASN A 292 -3.27 -17.47 -7.98
CA ASN A 292 -1.93 -17.66 -8.55
C ASN A 292 -1.34 -16.34 -9.07
N LEU A 293 -1.10 -15.38 -8.17
CA LEU A 293 -0.64 -14.02 -8.48
C LEU A 293 0.80 -13.96 -9.02
N SER A 294 1.67 -14.89 -8.61
CA SER A 294 3.11 -14.87 -8.93
C SER A 294 3.44 -15.28 -10.36
N THR A 295 2.56 -16.02 -11.04
CA THR A 295 2.79 -16.50 -12.41
C THR A 295 2.22 -15.57 -13.48
N GLY A 296 1.40 -14.58 -13.10
CA GLY A 296 0.78 -13.65 -14.05
C GLY A 296 -0.20 -14.31 -15.02
N GLU A 297 -0.59 -15.58 -14.82
CA GLU A 297 -1.32 -16.38 -15.81
C GLU A 297 -2.71 -15.81 -16.15
N GLN A 298 -3.38 -15.14 -15.21
CA GLN A 298 -4.65 -14.45 -15.49
C GLN A 298 -4.45 -13.06 -16.13
N ALA A 299 -3.38 -12.35 -15.79
CA ALA A 299 -3.03 -11.07 -16.39
C ALA A 299 -2.49 -11.24 -17.83
N GLU A 300 -1.80 -12.34 -18.13
CA GLU A 300 -1.35 -12.65 -19.49
C GLU A 300 -2.51 -12.82 -20.50
N VAL A 301 -3.77 -12.96 -20.04
CA VAL A 301 -4.90 -13.35 -20.90
C VAL A 301 -5.91 -12.23 -21.19
N MET A 302 -5.93 -11.12 -20.45
CA MET A 302 -6.86 -10.02 -20.77
C MET A 302 -6.30 -9.09 -21.86
N ALA A 303 -6.29 -9.60 -23.10
CA ALA A 303 -6.04 -8.79 -24.30
C ALA A 303 -7.12 -7.72 -24.55
N ASN A 304 -8.32 -7.91 -23.97
CA ASN A 304 -9.44 -6.98 -24.04
C ASN A 304 -10.18 -6.94 -22.68
N PRO A 305 -10.03 -5.87 -21.87
CA PRO A 305 -10.68 -5.73 -20.57
C PRO A 305 -12.13 -5.23 -20.71
N TYR A 306 -12.81 -5.48 -21.84
CA TYR A 306 -14.19 -5.06 -22.05
C TYR A 306 -15.14 -6.26 -22.08
N ILE A 307 -16.23 -6.13 -21.35
CA ILE A 307 -17.33 -7.08 -21.27
C ILE A 307 -18.26 -6.85 -22.47
N SER A 308 -18.49 -7.91 -23.24
CA SER A 308 -19.40 -7.88 -24.39
C SER A 308 -20.87 -7.91 -23.97
N THR A 309 -21.75 -7.42 -24.83
CA THR A 309 -23.22 -7.53 -24.66
C THR A 309 -23.68 -9.00 -24.57
N GLU A 310 -22.99 -9.91 -25.27
CA GLU A 310 -23.26 -11.35 -25.20
C GLU A 310 -22.89 -11.94 -23.83
N SER A 311 -21.74 -11.54 -23.29
CA SER A 311 -21.28 -11.94 -21.95
C SER A 311 -22.23 -11.42 -20.86
N MET A 312 -22.71 -10.17 -21.00
CA MET A 312 -23.74 -9.60 -20.14
C MET A 312 -25.03 -10.42 -20.19
N ALA A 313 -25.49 -10.79 -21.38
CA ALA A 313 -26.71 -11.59 -21.54
C ALA A 313 -26.58 -13.02 -20.97
N LYS A 314 -25.40 -13.64 -21.11
CA LYS A 314 -25.11 -14.97 -20.56
C LYS A 314 -25.04 -14.96 -19.03
N ASN A 315 -24.55 -13.85 -18.47
CA ASN A 315 -24.39 -13.63 -17.03
C ASN A 315 -23.70 -14.78 -16.30
N ASP A 316 -22.56 -15.22 -16.84
CA ASP A 316 -21.79 -16.30 -16.24
C ASP A 316 -21.32 -15.94 -14.81
N PRO A 317 -21.23 -16.94 -13.91
CA PRO A 317 -20.62 -16.74 -12.61
C PRO A 317 -19.15 -16.35 -12.75
N GLN A 318 -18.72 -15.46 -11.87
CA GLN A 318 -17.37 -14.95 -11.79
C GLN A 318 -16.90 -15.09 -10.34
N TYR A 319 -15.60 -15.23 -10.16
CA TYR A 319 -14.93 -15.20 -8.89
C TYR A 319 -13.99 -14.00 -8.91
N ALA A 320 -13.94 -13.25 -7.82
CA ALA A 320 -13.14 -12.03 -7.72
C ALA A 320 -12.33 -11.98 -6.42
N THR A 321 -11.09 -11.50 -6.48
CA THR A 321 -10.27 -11.14 -5.32
C THR A 321 -9.47 -9.88 -5.62
N TRP A 322 -8.84 -9.28 -4.63
CA TRP A 322 -8.19 -7.98 -4.76
C TRP A 322 -6.71 -7.98 -4.36
N THR A 323 -5.98 -7.01 -4.91
CA THR A 323 -4.60 -6.71 -4.52
C THR A 323 -4.34 -5.21 -4.71
N ILE A 324 -3.70 -4.58 -3.73
CA ILE A 324 -3.33 -3.16 -3.80
C ILE A 324 -2.08 -3.02 -4.68
N LEU A 325 -2.16 -2.20 -5.72
CA LEU A 325 -1.06 -1.94 -6.67
C LEU A 325 -0.31 -0.65 -6.34
N THR A 326 -1.06 0.41 -5.99
CA THR A 326 -0.50 1.69 -5.57
C THR A 326 -1.22 2.16 -4.32
N HIS A 327 -0.45 2.85 -3.47
CA HIS A 327 -0.95 3.62 -2.33
C HIS A 327 0.02 4.78 -2.13
N ARG A 328 -0.39 5.99 -2.51
CA ARG A 328 0.51 7.16 -2.62
C ARG A 328 -0.23 8.49 -2.50
N ALA A 329 0.49 9.51 -2.03
CA ALA A 329 -0.02 10.88 -2.01
C ALA A 329 -0.24 11.44 -3.42
N VAL A 330 -1.26 12.28 -3.54
CA VAL A 330 -1.58 13.06 -4.74
C VAL A 330 -1.16 14.49 -4.49
N ASP A 331 -0.15 14.95 -5.24
CA ASP A 331 0.35 16.32 -5.13
C ASP A 331 -0.38 17.29 -6.08
N PRO A 332 -0.35 18.60 -5.80
CA PRO A 332 -0.73 19.64 -6.74
C PRO A 332 0.00 19.48 -8.09
N GLY A 333 -0.76 19.46 -9.19
CA GLY A 333 -0.23 19.21 -10.53
C GLY A 333 0.10 17.74 -10.83
N SER A 334 -0.33 16.80 -9.99
CA SER A 334 -0.10 15.36 -10.19
C SER A 334 -0.52 14.88 -11.58
N GLU A 335 0.42 14.16 -12.21
CA GLU A 335 0.24 13.49 -13.50
C GLU A 335 -0.14 12.01 -13.34
N ILE A 336 -0.58 11.60 -12.14
CA ILE A 336 -1.10 10.24 -11.92
C ILE A 336 -2.26 10.00 -12.89
N PRO A 337 -2.19 8.97 -13.75
CA PRO A 337 -3.26 8.69 -14.70
C PRO A 337 -4.58 8.37 -14.01
N ALA A 338 -5.67 8.79 -14.62
CA ALA A 338 -7.03 8.61 -14.11
C ALA A 338 -8.04 8.39 -15.24
N LEU A 339 -9.18 7.78 -14.90
CA LEU A 339 -10.35 7.67 -15.75
C LEU A 339 -11.49 8.49 -15.13
N TYR A 340 -11.72 9.68 -15.68
CA TYR A 340 -12.77 10.58 -15.21
C TYR A 340 -13.90 10.62 -16.23
N GLU A 341 -15.10 10.22 -15.82
CA GLU A 341 -16.28 10.10 -16.70
C GLU A 341 -16.00 9.21 -17.94
N GLY A 342 -15.18 8.16 -17.76
CA GLY A 342 -14.73 7.26 -18.83
C GLY A 342 -13.60 7.80 -19.71
N GLU A 343 -13.20 9.07 -19.58
CA GLU A 343 -12.12 9.65 -20.37
C GLU A 343 -10.77 9.60 -19.64
N GLN A 344 -9.69 9.38 -20.39
CA GLN A 344 -8.34 9.40 -19.86
C GLN A 344 -7.92 10.83 -19.48
N THR A 345 -7.48 10.99 -18.25
CA THR A 345 -6.98 12.27 -17.72
C THR A 345 -5.90 12.01 -16.65
N THR A 346 -5.58 13.04 -15.87
CA THR A 346 -4.74 12.90 -14.67
C THR A 346 -5.51 13.31 -13.42
N LEU A 347 -5.20 12.72 -12.27
CA LEU A 347 -5.89 13.02 -11.00
C LEU A 347 -5.85 14.51 -10.66
N GLY A 348 -4.73 15.20 -10.92
CA GLY A 348 -4.61 16.64 -10.69
C GLY A 348 -5.55 17.51 -11.54
N LYS A 349 -6.19 16.94 -12.57
CA LYS A 349 -7.20 17.63 -13.42
C LYS A 349 -8.63 17.31 -13.02
N VAL A 350 -8.86 16.29 -12.18
CA VAL A 350 -10.21 15.96 -11.69
C VAL A 350 -10.73 17.12 -10.82
N PRO A 351 -11.91 17.70 -11.10
CA PRO A 351 -12.36 18.93 -10.43
C PRO A 351 -12.37 18.85 -8.90
N ALA A 352 -12.92 17.77 -8.33
CA ALA A 352 -12.99 17.57 -6.88
C ALA A 352 -11.59 17.47 -6.23
N ILE A 353 -10.67 16.75 -6.88
CA ILE A 353 -9.28 16.60 -6.42
C ILE A 353 -8.55 17.94 -6.52
N LYS A 354 -8.67 18.64 -7.64
CA LYS A 354 -8.06 19.96 -7.83
C LYS A 354 -8.54 20.97 -6.78
N GLU A 355 -9.83 20.97 -6.47
CA GLU A 355 -10.40 21.84 -5.43
C GLU A 355 -9.85 21.48 -4.04
N ALA A 356 -9.80 20.19 -3.69
CA ALA A 356 -9.27 19.74 -2.41
C ALA A 356 -7.77 20.07 -2.26
N LEU A 357 -6.96 19.87 -3.31
CA LEU A 357 -5.54 20.25 -3.31
C LEU A 357 -5.34 21.76 -3.15
N ALA A 358 -6.17 22.58 -3.80
CA ALA A 358 -6.10 24.04 -3.64
C ALA A 358 -6.41 24.47 -2.19
N LYS A 359 -7.38 23.83 -1.53
CA LYS A 359 -7.69 24.08 -0.11
C LYS A 359 -6.51 23.70 0.80
N ILE A 360 -5.84 22.59 0.52
CA ILE A 360 -4.65 22.15 1.26
C ILE A 360 -3.49 23.15 1.07
N GLU A 361 -3.24 23.62 -0.15
CA GLU A 361 -2.21 24.62 -0.45
C GLU A 361 -2.50 25.98 0.23
N GLU A 362 -3.75 26.43 0.20
CA GLU A 362 -4.18 27.66 0.89
C GLU A 362 -3.98 27.54 2.41
N ALA A 363 -4.34 26.41 3.01
CA ALA A 363 -4.13 26.17 4.42
C ALA A 363 -2.64 26.11 4.81
N ARG A 364 -1.77 25.68 3.89
CA ARG A 364 -0.31 25.64 4.10
C ARG A 364 0.34 27.02 3.98
N THR A 365 -0.17 27.88 3.09
CA THR A 365 0.38 29.23 2.84
C THR A 365 -0.10 30.27 3.84
N ASN A 366 -1.21 30.03 4.53
CA ASN A 366 -1.76 30.87 5.60
C ASN A 366 -1.22 30.53 7.02
N LYS A 367 -0.30 29.56 7.14
CA LYS A 367 0.46 29.24 8.35
C LYS A 367 1.88 29.79 8.23
#